data_AF-A0A7V1PVJ2-F1
#
_entry.id   AF-A0A7V1PVJ2-F1
#
_cell.length_a   1.000
_cell.length_b   1.000
_cell.length_c   1.000
_cell.angle_alpha   90.00
_cell.angle_beta   90.00
_cell.angle_gamma   90.00
#
_symmetry.space_group_name_H-M   'P 1'
#
loop_
_entity.id
_entity.type
_entity.pdbx_description
1 polymer ?
#
loop_
_entity_poly.entity_id
_entity_poly.type
_entity_poly.pdbx_seq_one_letter_code
_entity_poly.pdbx_strand_id
1 'polypeptide(L)'
;MQVKTFTDESLPKALFKAKQELGNDIVIIESKEIRNYSGNPGVRMVEVTVGHNPKKKIKKWIPPRVDENGADMSEKPKPKKSFSEIAAAYGRPAAPQPQARPAKKQTEAKADNNSFDSMISDILNRKPKELDKEKVILDEIASLRAEIKQLSEKTEKKNAPAPGP
;
A
#
# COMPACT_ATOMS: atom_id res chain seq x y z
N MET A 1 -15.90 20.87 7.03
CA MET A 1 -14.75 19.96 6.91
C MET A 1 -13.93 20.18 8.17
N GLN A 2 -13.67 19.14 8.96
CA GLN A 2 -12.85 19.23 10.17
C GLN A 2 -11.40 19.02 9.78
N VAL A 3 -10.49 19.85 10.28
CA VAL A 3 -9.05 19.74 10.01
C VAL A 3 -8.36 19.38 11.31
N LYS A 4 -7.51 18.35 11.27
CA LYS A 4 -6.66 17.95 12.40
C LYS A 4 -5.23 17.74 11.93
N THR A 5 -4.28 18.05 12.81
CA THR A 5 -2.85 17.86 12.58
C THR A 5 -2.35 16.66 13.38
N PHE A 6 -1.59 15.79 12.74
CA PHE A 6 -0.99 14.61 13.35
C PHE A 6 0.52 14.64 13.18
N THR A 7 1.26 14.37 14.25
CA THR A 7 2.73 14.36 14.24
C THR A 7 3.25 12.97 14.58
N ASP A 8 4.26 12.52 13.82
CA ASP A 8 4.92 11.25 14.07
C ASP A 8 6.34 11.21 13.48
N GLU A 9 7.08 10.12 13.71
CA GLU A 9 8.43 9.89 13.18
C GLU A 9 8.45 9.75 11.65
N SER A 10 7.35 9.33 11.05
CA SER A 10 7.25 9.09 9.61
C SER A 10 5.84 9.34 9.08
N LEU A 11 5.74 9.69 7.80
CA LEU A 11 4.47 9.92 7.12
C LEU A 11 3.50 8.72 7.25
N PRO A 12 3.91 7.46 7.04
CA PRO A 12 3.01 6.32 7.18
C PRO A 12 2.45 6.16 8.60
N LYS A 13 3.27 6.40 9.63
CA LYS A 13 2.83 6.33 11.03
C LYS A 13 1.84 7.45 11.37
N ALA A 14 2.13 8.68 10.94
CA ALA A 14 1.22 9.82 11.14
C ALA A 14 -0.14 9.59 10.44
N LEU A 15 -0.14 9.05 9.22
CA LEU A 15 -1.36 8.69 8.51
C LEU A 15 -2.10 7.53 9.17
N PHE A 16 -1.39 6.57 9.74
CA PHE A 16 -2.01 5.47 10.46
C PHE A 16 -2.74 5.98 11.71
N LYS A 17 -2.12 6.86 12.49
CA LYS A 17 -2.79 7.56 13.62
C LYS A 17 -4.02 8.34 13.17
N ALA A 18 -3.90 9.10 12.08
CA ALA A 18 -5.02 9.85 11.51
C ALA A 18 -6.19 8.93 11.10
N LYS A 19 -5.90 7.78 10.49
CA LYS A 19 -6.91 6.77 10.11
C LYS A 19 -7.55 6.10 11.31
N GLN A 20 -6.79 5.84 12.37
CA GLN A 20 -7.35 5.27 13.60
C GLN A 20 -8.35 6.23 14.27
N GLU A 21 -8.05 7.53 14.28
CA GLU A 21 -8.95 8.52 14.88
C GLU A 21 -10.13 8.93 14.00
N LEU A 22 -9.90 9.14 12.70
CA LEU A 22 -10.88 9.77 11.79
C LEU A 22 -11.50 8.78 10.79
N GLY A 23 -11.00 7.54 10.74
CA GLY A 23 -11.41 6.52 9.79
C GLY A 23 -10.74 6.64 8.41
N ASN A 24 -11.26 5.91 7.43
CA ASN A 24 -10.66 5.82 6.10
C ASN A 24 -10.94 7.03 5.19
N ASP A 25 -11.96 7.84 5.51
CA ASP A 25 -12.38 9.00 4.70
C ASP A 25 -11.61 10.25 5.15
N ILE A 26 -10.31 10.22 4.91
CA ILE A 26 -9.39 11.30 5.21
C ILE A 26 -8.77 11.85 3.93
N VAL A 27 -8.65 13.17 3.86
CA VAL A 27 -7.96 13.87 2.77
C VAL A 27 -6.72 14.52 3.36
N ILE A 28 -5.56 14.20 2.80
CA ILE A 28 -4.31 14.85 3.18
C ILE A 28 -4.31 16.25 2.56
N ILE A 29 -4.18 17.28 3.40
CA ILE A 29 -4.13 18.68 2.96
C ILE A 29 -2.68 19.10 2.79
N GLU A 30 -1.84 18.78 3.77
CA GLU A 30 -0.44 19.19 3.80
C GLU A 30 0.39 18.15 4.56
N SER A 31 1.64 17.96 4.15
CA SER A 31 2.63 17.18 4.89
C SER A 31 3.95 17.95 4.91
N LYS A 32 4.50 18.16 6.10
CA LYS A 32 5.77 18.87 6.30
C LYS A 32 6.69 18.10 7.25
N GLU A 33 7.98 18.13 6.98
CA GLU A 33 8.98 17.61 7.89
C GLU A 33 9.33 18.67 8.93
N ILE A 34 9.21 18.33 10.20
CA ILE A 34 9.56 19.18 11.33
C ILE A 34 10.69 18.55 12.13
N ARG A 35 11.57 19.37 12.70
CA ARG A 35 12.55 18.86 13.67
C ARG A 35 11.92 18.89 15.05
N ASN A 36 12.05 17.80 15.79
CA ASN A 36 11.62 17.79 17.17
C ASN A 36 12.61 18.59 18.01
N TYR A 37 12.14 19.68 18.59
CA TYR A 37 12.88 20.49 19.55
C TYR A 37 12.57 20.13 21.01
N SER A 38 11.62 19.21 21.24
CA SER A 38 11.19 18.78 22.57
C SER A 38 11.54 17.31 22.85
N GLY A 39 12.21 17.03 23.96
CA GLY A 39 12.59 15.68 24.37
C GLY A 39 13.92 15.20 23.77
N ASN A 40 13.98 14.96 22.46
CA ASN A 40 15.19 14.53 21.77
C ASN A 40 15.54 15.49 20.62
N PRO A 41 16.43 16.48 20.85
CA PRO A 41 16.79 17.47 19.83
C PRO A 41 17.48 16.79 18.65
N GLY A 42 16.90 16.96 17.45
CA GLY A 42 17.51 16.52 16.18
C GLY A 42 16.80 15.35 15.48
N VAL A 43 15.81 14.72 16.11
CA VAL A 43 14.99 13.70 15.44
C VAL A 43 14.06 14.38 14.43
N ARG A 44 14.09 13.89 13.19
CA ARG A 44 13.15 14.32 12.14
C ARG A 44 11.79 13.71 12.42
N MET A 45 10.78 14.55 12.39
CA MET A 45 9.38 14.18 12.50
C MET A 45 8.62 14.70 11.29
N VAL A 46 7.43 14.16 11.07
CA VAL A 46 6.51 14.56 10.01
C VAL A 46 5.22 15.04 10.66
N GLU A 47 4.79 16.23 10.29
CA GLU A 47 3.47 16.78 10.61
C GLU A 47 2.57 16.67 9.39
N VAL A 48 1.41 16.05 9.57
CA VAL A 48 0.42 15.82 8.52
C VAL A 48 -0.88 16.51 8.91
N THR A 49 -1.34 17.42 8.07
CA THR A 49 -2.63 18.08 8.20
C THR A 49 -3.66 17.31 7.39
N VAL A 50 -4.70 16.84 8.07
CA VAL A 50 -5.73 15.96 7.49
C VAL A 50 -7.10 16.61 7.62
N GLY A 51 -7.82 16.67 6.51
CA GLY A 51 -9.22 17.03 6.44
C GLY A 51 -10.13 15.80 6.52
N HIS A 52 -11.13 15.84 7.39
CA HIS A 52 -12.17 14.81 7.51
C HIS A 52 -13.57 15.42 7.36
N ASN A 53 -14.47 14.70 6.71
CA ASN A 53 -15.87 15.10 6.58
C ASN A 53 -16.81 14.04 7.20
N PRO A 54 -17.22 14.21 8.48
CA PRO A 54 -17.98 13.18 9.20
C PRO A 54 -19.37 12.91 8.61
N LYS A 55 -19.87 13.79 7.73
CA LYS A 55 -21.21 13.68 7.13
C LYS A 55 -21.23 12.92 5.81
N LYS A 56 -20.08 12.61 5.20
CA LYS A 56 -20.03 11.87 3.94
C LYS A 56 -19.70 10.40 4.20
N LYS A 57 -20.73 9.56 4.32
CA LYS A 57 -20.52 8.13 4.05
C LYS A 57 -20.27 8.01 2.55
N ILE A 58 -19.06 7.61 2.15
CA ILE A 58 -18.74 7.35 0.75
C ILE A 58 -19.77 6.34 0.23
N LYS A 59 -20.64 6.76 -0.71
CA LYS A 59 -21.51 5.81 -1.42
C LYS A 59 -20.58 4.83 -2.12
N LYS A 60 -20.78 3.52 -1.92
CA LYS A 60 -19.99 2.45 -2.55
C LYS A 60 -19.77 2.83 -4.02
N TRP A 61 -18.51 3.06 -4.38
CA TRP A 61 -18.16 3.41 -5.75
C TRP A 61 -18.43 2.18 -6.61
N ILE A 62 -19.29 2.34 -7.61
CA ILE A 62 -19.58 1.30 -8.59
C ILE A 62 -18.72 1.67 -9.80
N PRO A 63 -17.72 0.84 -10.18
CA PRO A 63 -16.93 1.08 -11.37
C PRO A 63 -17.85 1.21 -12.59
N PRO A 64 -17.57 2.14 -13.52
CA PRO A 64 -18.22 2.14 -14.81
C PRO A 64 -17.97 0.77 -15.47
N ARG A 65 -19.04 0.08 -15.87
CA ARG A 65 -18.90 -1.14 -16.65
C ARG A 65 -18.36 -0.75 -18.01
N VAL A 66 -17.20 -1.30 -18.37
CA VAL A 66 -16.74 -1.29 -19.75
C VAL A 66 -17.57 -2.35 -20.45
N ASP A 67 -18.60 -1.93 -21.18
CA ASP A 67 -19.28 -2.83 -22.09
C ASP A 67 -18.30 -3.11 -23.24
N GLU A 68 -17.63 -4.27 -23.18
CA GLU A 68 -16.73 -4.74 -24.25
C GLU A 68 -17.45 -4.98 -25.59
N ASN A 69 -18.78 -4.82 -25.61
CA ASN A 69 -19.63 -4.97 -26.78
C ASN A 69 -20.19 -3.62 -27.23
N GLY A 70 -19.29 -2.71 -27.59
CA GLY A 70 -19.60 -1.45 -28.27
C GLY A 70 -19.73 -1.59 -29.79
N ALA A 71 -20.27 -2.70 -30.30
CA ALA A 71 -20.56 -2.88 -31.72
C ALA A 71 -21.70 -3.89 -31.91
N ASP A 72 -22.93 -3.51 -31.56
CA ASP A 72 -24.07 -3.72 -32.45
C ASP A 72 -25.30 -2.96 -31.92
N MET A 73 -25.63 -1.87 -32.60
CA MET A 73 -26.96 -1.30 -32.59
C MET A 73 -27.87 -2.27 -33.38
N SER A 74 -28.45 -3.26 -32.71
CA SER A 74 -29.60 -3.95 -33.29
C SER A 74 -30.63 -4.33 -32.22
N GLU A 75 -31.82 -3.82 -32.46
CA GLU A 75 -33.05 -4.00 -31.70
C GLU A 75 -33.29 -5.47 -31.33
N LYS A 76 -33.60 -5.74 -30.05
CA LYS A 76 -34.56 -6.78 -29.63
C LYS A 76 -34.85 -6.69 -28.13
N PRO A 77 -36.11 -6.53 -27.71
CA PRO A 77 -36.48 -6.63 -26.30
C PRO A 77 -36.27 -8.09 -25.84
N LYS A 78 -35.34 -8.31 -24.91
CA LYS A 78 -35.16 -9.61 -24.25
C LYS A 78 -36.42 -9.95 -23.45
N PRO A 79 -37.13 -11.07 -23.73
CA PRO A 79 -38.22 -11.50 -22.87
C PRO A 79 -37.64 -12.03 -21.55
N LYS A 80 -38.12 -11.47 -20.44
CA LYS A 80 -37.88 -12.00 -19.09
C LYS A 80 -38.68 -13.29 -18.92
N LYS A 81 -38.08 -14.43 -19.25
CA LYS A 81 -38.54 -15.72 -18.71
C LYS A 81 -37.56 -16.13 -17.62
N SER A 82 -38.05 -16.13 -16.38
CA SER A 82 -37.28 -16.54 -15.21
C SER A 82 -36.97 -18.03 -15.30
N PHE A 83 -35.76 -18.41 -14.88
CA PHE A 83 -35.25 -19.79 -14.88
C PHE A 83 -36.18 -20.79 -14.16
N SER A 84 -37.06 -20.30 -13.28
CA SER A 84 -38.11 -21.06 -12.60
C SER A 84 -39.15 -21.69 -13.53
N GLU A 85 -39.48 -21.07 -14.66
CA GLU A 85 -40.44 -21.67 -15.62
C GLU A 85 -39.82 -22.82 -16.43
N ILE A 86 -38.51 -22.77 -16.69
CA ILE A 86 -37.79 -23.81 -17.44
C ILE A 86 -37.69 -25.09 -16.60
N ALA A 87 -37.51 -24.96 -15.28
CA ALA A 87 -37.43 -26.09 -14.36
C ALA A 87 -38.79 -26.80 -14.15
N ALA A 88 -39.91 -26.11 -14.33
CA ALA A 88 -41.25 -26.69 -14.20
C ALA A 88 -41.67 -27.53 -15.43
N ALA A 89 -41.08 -27.27 -16.60
CA ALA A 89 -41.37 -28.01 -17.84
C ALA A 89 -40.77 -29.43 -17.88
N TYR A 90 -39.75 -29.70 -17.05
CA TYR A 90 -39.13 -31.02 -16.91
C TYR A 90 -39.50 -31.60 -15.54
N GLY A 91 -40.74 -32.08 -15.42
CA GLY A 91 -41.29 -32.70 -14.21
C GLY A 91 -40.43 -33.87 -13.71
N ARG A 92 -39.47 -33.57 -12.84
CA ARG A 92 -38.67 -34.55 -12.11
C ARG A 92 -39.09 -34.47 -10.64
N PRO A 93 -39.71 -35.52 -10.07
CA PRO A 93 -40.05 -35.50 -8.65
C PRO A 93 -38.78 -35.40 -7.81
N ALA A 94 -38.80 -34.45 -6.87
CA ALA A 94 -37.69 -34.16 -5.98
C ALA A 94 -37.36 -35.37 -5.10
N ALA A 95 -36.14 -35.91 -5.25
CA ALA A 95 -35.56 -36.78 -4.24
C ALA A 95 -35.05 -35.93 -3.06
N PRO A 96 -35.25 -36.37 -1.80
CA PRO A 96 -34.80 -35.61 -0.63
C PRO A 96 -33.27 -35.55 -0.56
N GLN A 97 -32.72 -34.34 -0.44
CA GLN A 97 -31.29 -34.12 -0.19
C GLN A 97 -30.91 -34.62 1.21
N PRO A 98 -29.81 -35.40 1.35
CA PRO A 98 -29.26 -35.73 2.65
C PRO A 98 -28.50 -34.53 3.27
N GLN A 99 -28.68 -34.35 4.56
CA GLN A 99 -28.08 -33.29 5.39
C GLN A 99 -26.55 -33.23 5.25
N ALA A 100 -26.03 -32.06 4.90
CA ALA A 100 -24.60 -31.78 4.89
C ALA A 100 -24.05 -31.69 6.33
N ARG A 101 -23.03 -32.51 6.61
CA ARG A 101 -22.17 -32.37 7.80
C ARG A 101 -21.37 -31.06 7.75
N PRO A 102 -21.06 -30.42 8.89
CA PRO A 102 -20.24 -29.21 8.91
C PRO A 102 -18.76 -29.54 8.60
N ALA A 103 -18.19 -28.85 7.61
CA ALA A 103 -16.77 -28.89 7.29
C ALA A 103 -15.95 -28.17 8.38
N LYS A 104 -15.08 -28.91 9.06
CA LYS A 104 -13.96 -28.37 9.82
C LYS A 104 -13.04 -27.60 8.86
N LYS A 105 -12.90 -26.28 9.03
CA LYS A 105 -11.74 -25.56 8.48
C LYS A 105 -10.55 -25.83 9.38
N GLN A 106 -9.60 -26.59 8.84
CA GLN A 106 -8.28 -26.79 9.39
C GLN A 106 -7.55 -25.44 9.42
N THR A 107 -7.00 -25.16 10.59
CA THR A 107 -5.80 -24.34 10.81
C THR A 107 -4.68 -24.77 9.87
N GLU A 108 -4.12 -23.84 9.11
CA GLU A 108 -2.72 -23.91 8.67
C GLU A 108 -2.03 -22.61 9.05
N ALA A 109 -1.31 -22.69 10.15
CA ALA A 109 -0.19 -21.82 10.46
C ALA A 109 0.84 -21.94 9.33
N LYS A 110 1.05 -20.87 8.55
CA LYS A 110 2.27 -20.77 7.76
C LYS A 110 3.33 -20.12 8.63
N ALA A 111 4.12 -21.03 9.19
CA ALA A 111 5.37 -20.80 9.87
C ALA A 111 6.30 -19.89 9.06
N ASP A 112 7.04 -19.07 9.80
CA ASP A 112 8.19 -18.31 9.38
C ASP A 112 9.23 -19.22 8.71
N ASN A 113 9.18 -19.32 7.39
CA ASN A 113 10.24 -19.91 6.59
C ASN A 113 10.66 -18.90 5.53
N ASN A 114 11.31 -17.83 5.99
CA ASN A 114 12.29 -17.05 5.22
C ASN A 114 13.52 -17.94 4.91
N SER A 115 13.29 -19.13 4.35
CA SER A 115 14.36 -20.07 4.03
C SER A 115 14.86 -19.72 2.66
N PHE A 116 16.14 -19.35 2.59
CA PHE A 116 17.06 -19.25 1.46
C PHE A 116 16.48 -19.46 0.03
N ASP A 117 15.76 -20.55 -0.21
CA ASP A 117 15.03 -20.85 -1.45
C ASP A 117 14.09 -19.73 -1.92
N SER A 118 13.45 -18.97 -1.02
CA SER A 118 12.64 -17.81 -1.39
C SER A 118 13.52 -16.65 -1.89
N MET A 119 14.69 -16.43 -1.29
CA MET A 119 15.64 -15.43 -1.77
C MET A 119 16.26 -15.85 -3.11
N ILE A 120 16.61 -17.12 -3.27
CA ILE A 120 17.15 -17.66 -4.52
C ILE A 120 16.10 -17.57 -5.63
N SER A 121 14.84 -17.87 -5.33
CA SER A 121 13.73 -17.73 -6.29
C SER A 121 13.51 -16.28 -6.71
N ASP A 122 13.60 -15.33 -5.77
CA ASP A 122 13.54 -13.90 -6.09
C ASP A 122 14.74 -13.43 -6.93
N ILE A 123 15.94 -13.97 -6.68
CA ILE A 123 17.15 -13.65 -7.45
C ILE A 123 17.05 -14.21 -8.88
N LEU A 124 16.58 -15.44 -9.04
CA LEU A 124 16.48 -16.11 -10.34
C LEU A 124 15.31 -15.60 -11.18
N ASN A 125 14.21 -15.14 -10.55
CA ASN A 125 13.05 -14.61 -11.26
C ASN A 125 13.13 -13.11 -11.55
N ARG A 126 14.19 -12.41 -11.10
CA ARG A 126 14.42 -11.01 -11.45
C ARG A 126 14.73 -10.87 -12.93
N LYS A 127 14.11 -9.88 -13.57
CA LYS A 127 14.38 -9.59 -14.98
C LYS A 127 15.80 -9.03 -15.11
N PRO A 128 16.58 -9.41 -16.14
CA PRO A 128 17.96 -8.95 -16.29
C PRO A 128 18.10 -7.41 -16.31
N LYS A 129 17.07 -6.71 -16.81
CA LYS A 129 17.01 -5.23 -16.80
C LYS A 129 16.92 -4.60 -15.41
N GLU A 130 16.53 -5.35 -14.38
CA GLU A 130 16.46 -4.87 -12.99
C GLU A 130 17.82 -5.02 -12.30
N LEU A 131 18.55 -6.10 -12.59
CA LEU A 131 19.92 -6.31 -12.07
C LEU A 131 20.91 -5.24 -12.56
N ASP A 132 20.82 -4.83 -13.83
CA ASP A 132 21.68 -3.77 -14.36
C ASP A 132 21.38 -2.41 -13.72
N LYS A 133 20.10 -2.13 -13.41
CA LYS A 133 19.73 -0.91 -12.66
C LYS A 133 20.25 -0.96 -11.23
N GLU A 134 20.17 -2.11 -10.56
CA GLU A 134 20.71 -2.29 -9.22
C GLU A 134 22.23 -2.07 -9.19
N LYS A 135 22.97 -2.54 -10.19
CA LYS A 135 24.41 -2.26 -10.31
C LYS A 135 24.71 -0.76 -10.45
N VAL A 136 23.97 -0.06 -11.32
CA VAL A 136 24.11 1.40 -11.48
C VAL A 136 23.86 2.13 -10.16
N ILE A 137 22.83 1.72 -9.41
CA ILE A 137 22.51 2.29 -8.10
C ILE A 137 23.65 2.03 -7.09
N LEU A 138 24.23 0.83 -7.10
CA LEU A 138 25.35 0.49 -6.22
C LEU A 138 26.61 1.31 -6.52
N ASP A 139 26.92 1.53 -7.80
CA ASP A 139 28.05 2.37 -8.23
C ASP A 139 27.83 3.85 -7.85
N GLU A 140 26.60 4.34 -7.96
CA GLU A 140 26.23 5.69 -7.53
C GLU A 140 26.37 5.86 -6.01
N ILE A 141 25.92 4.86 -5.22
CA ILE A 141 26.11 4.85 -3.77
C ILE A 141 27.60 4.85 -3.38
N ALA A 142 28.43 4.09 -4.10
CA ALA A 142 29.87 4.06 -3.86
C ALA A 142 30.51 5.44 -4.12
N SER A 143 30.09 6.10 -5.21
CA SER A 143 30.56 7.43 -5.58
C SER A 143 30.16 8.48 -4.54
N LEU A 144 28.90 8.46 -4.09
CA LEU A 144 28.40 9.38 -3.04
C LEU A 144 29.15 9.18 -1.71
N ARG A 145 29.47 7.94 -1.33
CA ARG A 145 30.26 7.66 -0.13
C ARG A 145 31.68 8.21 -0.22
N ALA A 146 32.31 8.11 -1.39
CA ALA A 146 33.64 8.68 -1.62
C ALA A 146 33.62 10.21 -1.53
N GLU A 147 32.60 10.86 -2.10
CA GLU A 147 32.43 12.31 -2.03
C GLU A 147 32.19 12.80 -0.59
N ILE A 148 31.30 12.14 0.16
CA ILE A 148 31.07 12.45 1.57
C ILE A 148 32.36 12.35 2.38
N LYS A 149 33.19 11.33 2.12
CA LYS A 149 34.47 11.15 2.79
C LYS A 149 35.45 12.29 2.48
N GLN A 150 35.53 12.73 1.23
CA GLN A 150 36.38 13.86 0.86
C GLN A 150 35.89 15.17 1.52
N LEU A 151 34.57 15.38 1.55
CA LEU A 151 33.98 16.54 2.21
C LEU A 151 34.22 16.52 3.72
N SER A 152 34.11 15.35 4.38
CA SER A 152 34.38 15.21 5.82
C SER A 152 35.84 15.52 6.16
N GLU A 153 36.79 14.97 5.40
CA GLU A 153 38.22 15.24 5.59
C GLU A 153 38.57 16.73 5.36
N LYS A 154 37.91 17.37 4.40
CA LYS A 154 38.06 18.81 4.15
C LYS A 154 37.48 19.67 5.27
N THR A 155 36.39 19.23 5.91
CA THR A 155 35.83 19.92 7.08
C THR A 155 36.66 19.73 8.35
N GLU A 156 37.27 18.55 8.55
CA GLU A 156 38.16 18.31 9.70
C GLU A 156 39.46 19.13 9.60
N LYS A 157 40.08 19.21 8.42
CA LYS A 157 41.30 20.02 8.23
C LYS A 157 41.07 21.53 8.37
N LYS A 158 39.85 22.02 8.15
CA LYS A 158 39.52 23.45 8.26
C LYS A 158 39.19 23.89 9.70
N ASN A 159 38.89 22.95 10.60
CA ASN A 159 38.55 23.20 12.00
C ASN A 159 39.67 22.81 12.98
N ALA A 160 40.87 22.46 12.51
CA ALA A 160 42.01 22.24 13.39
C ALA A 160 42.37 23.57 14.11
N PRO A 161 42.31 23.63 15.46
CA PRO A 161 42.72 24.82 16.20
C PRO A 161 44.21 25.07 15.95
N ALA A 162 44.56 26.33 15.67
CA ALA A 162 45.94 26.74 15.50
C ALA A 162 46.77 26.31 16.74
N PRO A 163 47.98 25.76 16.57
CA PRO A 163 48.87 25.51 17.70
C PRO A 163 49.13 26.86 18.37
N GLY A 164 48.68 26.98 19.63
CA GLY A 164 48.84 28.20 20.41
C GLY A 164 50.32 28.54 20.62
N PRO A 165 50.67 29.84 20.70
CA PRO A 165 52.04 30.32 20.88
C PRO A 165 52.66 29.90 22.22
#